data_AF-A0A9R0IRY5-F1
#
_entry.id   AF-A0A9R0IRY5-F1
#
_cell.length_a   1.000
_cell.length_b   1.000
_cell.length_c   1.000
_cell.angle_alpha   90.00
_cell.angle_beta   90.00
_cell.angle_gamma   90.00
#
_symmetry.space_group_name_H-M   'P 1'
#
loop_
_entity.id
_entity.type
_entity.pdbx_description
1 polymer ?
#
loop_
_entity_poly.entity_id
_entity_poly.type
_entity_poly.pdbx_seq_one_letter_code
_entity_poly.pdbx_strand_id
1 'polypeptide(L)'
;MKSYLQAMSLWDVVESDNSPSPLSHNPTLAQLKKYDEEIARKPRALSILHGAVSEEIFTTIMGCGSPKVAWEKIKEEFEGNHQTKLMQILNLKREFEMMGMKSSEGVKEYGSRLMSVVNQIKLLGGEFTSQRVVDKILVTLPEKYEGKISSLEDTKDLSTITFSELINSLHAVDQRRIMRNEDGENKGEKAFLAKSHNQKWKGKPLQYNHCQKGGHEEKNCWHKGKPKCIKCQKFGHLARNCRLQNVEEASMAQVVVEENLF
;
A
#
# COMPACT_ATOMS: atom_id res chain seq x y z
N MET A 1 -9.01 41.40 1.46
CA MET A 1 -9.46 42.52 0.60
C MET A 1 -10.95 42.48 0.27
N LYS A 2 -11.51 41.37 -0.25
CA LYS A 2 -12.96 41.24 -0.55
C LYS A 2 -13.88 41.68 0.60
N SER A 3 -13.69 41.16 1.81
CA SER A 3 -14.52 41.50 2.97
C SER A 3 -14.46 42.99 3.35
N TYR A 4 -13.31 43.64 3.16
CA TYR A 4 -13.14 45.08 3.40
C TYR A 4 -13.92 45.91 2.37
N LEU A 5 -13.81 45.56 1.08
CA LEU A 5 -14.57 46.22 0.01
C LEU A 5 -16.08 45.99 0.14
N GLN A 6 -16.52 44.83 0.65
CA GLN A 6 -17.92 44.57 0.97
C GLN A 6 -18.41 45.47 2.12
N ALA A 7 -17.63 45.62 3.19
CA ALA A 7 -17.97 46.52 4.30
C ALA A 7 -18.09 47.98 3.84
N MET A 8 -17.29 48.38 2.85
CA MET A 8 -17.34 49.72 2.24
C MET A 8 -18.41 49.86 1.15
N SER A 9 -19.18 48.81 0.86
CA SER A 9 -20.14 48.78 -0.26
C SER A 9 -19.49 49.15 -1.60
N LEU A 10 -18.36 48.52 -1.93
CA LEU A 10 -17.60 48.75 -3.18
C LEU A 10 -17.31 47.46 -3.96
N TRP A 11 -17.74 46.29 -3.47
CA TRP A 11 -17.41 45.01 -4.10
C TRP A 11 -18.09 44.80 -5.46
N ASP A 12 -19.33 45.24 -5.60
CA ASP A 12 -20.13 45.17 -6.82
C ASP A 12 -19.47 45.87 -8.01
N VAL A 13 -18.84 47.03 -7.79
CA VAL A 13 -18.12 47.76 -8.86
C VAL A 13 -16.81 47.08 -9.25
N VAL A 14 -16.22 46.28 -8.35
CA VAL A 14 -15.03 45.46 -8.64
C VAL A 14 -15.40 44.17 -9.39
N GLU A 15 -16.56 43.58 -9.09
CA GLU A 15 -17.00 42.32 -9.70
C GLU A 15 -17.63 42.52 -11.10
N SER A 16 -18.50 43.53 -11.23
CA SER A 16 -19.35 43.69 -12.41
C SER A 16 -19.02 44.89 -13.30
N ASP A 17 -18.16 45.82 -12.85
CA ASP A 17 -17.84 47.08 -13.54
C ASP A 17 -19.10 47.90 -13.94
N ASN A 18 -20.17 47.76 -13.15
CA ASN A 18 -21.46 48.40 -13.44
C ASN A 18 -21.32 49.92 -13.45
N SER A 19 -21.87 50.55 -14.48
CA SER A 19 -21.98 52.01 -14.55
C SER A 19 -23.35 52.44 -14.03
N PRO A 20 -23.45 53.60 -13.34
CA PRO A 20 -24.73 54.11 -12.87
C PRO A 20 -25.69 54.36 -14.04
N SER A 21 -26.98 54.14 -13.81
CA SER A 21 -28.00 54.44 -14.82
C SER A 21 -28.07 55.94 -15.11
N PRO A 22 -28.31 56.34 -16.37
CA PRO A 22 -28.45 57.76 -16.73
C PRO A 22 -29.56 58.44 -15.92
N LEU A 23 -29.34 59.69 -15.56
CA LEU A 23 -30.35 60.53 -14.91
C LEU A 23 -31.54 60.78 -15.85
N SER A 24 -32.74 60.92 -15.27
CA SER A 24 -33.94 61.33 -16.01
C SER A 24 -33.83 62.79 -16.47
N HIS A 25 -34.68 63.21 -17.42
CA HIS A 25 -34.64 64.55 -18.03
C HIS A 25 -34.89 65.71 -17.03
N ASN A 26 -35.46 65.43 -15.85
CA ASN A 26 -35.66 66.40 -14.78
C ASN A 26 -35.39 65.77 -13.40
N PRO A 27 -34.11 65.60 -13.02
CA PRO A 27 -33.75 64.92 -11.78
C PRO A 27 -33.94 65.83 -10.56
N THR A 28 -34.40 65.26 -9.46
CA THR A 28 -34.44 65.96 -8.18
C THR A 28 -33.04 66.11 -7.58
N LEU A 29 -32.85 67.07 -6.66
CA LEU A 29 -31.58 67.26 -5.95
C LEU A 29 -31.09 65.97 -5.25
N ALA A 30 -32.02 65.16 -4.73
CA ALA A 30 -31.70 63.87 -4.11
C ALA A 30 -31.20 62.84 -5.14
N GLN A 31 -31.76 62.84 -6.35
CA GLN A 31 -31.31 61.96 -7.44
C GLN A 31 -29.93 62.36 -7.97
N LEU A 32 -29.65 63.67 -8.06
CA LEU A 32 -28.32 64.18 -8.43
C LEU A 32 -27.26 63.75 -7.42
N LYS A 33 -27.50 63.99 -6.11
CA LYS A 33 -26.57 63.57 -5.05
C LYS A 33 -26.27 62.07 -5.08
N LYS A 34 -27.32 61.24 -5.24
CA LYS A 34 -27.15 59.79 -5.32
C LYS A 34 -26.35 59.37 -6.55
N TYR A 35 -26.57 60.01 -7.69
CA TYR A 35 -25.83 59.72 -8.91
C TYR A 35 -24.34 60.09 -8.79
N ASP A 36 -24.04 61.25 -8.19
CA ASP A 36 -22.66 61.68 -7.90
C ASP A 36 -21.96 60.69 -6.95
N GLU A 37 -22.67 60.21 -5.92
CA GLU A 37 -22.18 59.18 -5.01
C GLU A 37 -21.87 57.86 -5.74
N GLU A 38 -22.74 57.41 -6.64
CA GLU A 38 -22.54 56.19 -7.42
C GLU A 38 -21.37 56.29 -8.41
N ILE A 39 -21.20 57.43 -9.10
CA ILE A 39 -20.04 57.67 -9.96
C ILE A 39 -18.73 57.59 -9.16
N ALA A 40 -18.73 58.15 -7.94
CA ALA A 40 -17.55 58.18 -7.10
C ALA A 40 -17.12 56.79 -6.58
N ARG A 41 -17.96 55.76 -6.65
CA ARG A 41 -17.64 54.41 -6.15
C ARG A 41 -16.50 53.76 -6.91
N LYS A 42 -16.45 53.87 -8.25
CA LYS A 42 -15.37 53.29 -9.05
C LYS A 42 -13.99 53.89 -8.72
N PRO A 43 -13.80 55.23 -8.75
CA PRO A 43 -12.54 55.84 -8.33
C PRO A 43 -12.16 55.49 -6.89
N ARG A 44 -13.12 55.49 -5.96
CA ARG A 44 -12.87 55.11 -4.55
C ARG A 44 -12.36 53.68 -4.42
N ALA A 45 -12.98 52.74 -5.12
CA ALA A 45 -12.52 51.35 -5.13
C ALA A 45 -11.10 51.22 -5.71
N LEU A 46 -10.79 51.91 -6.81
CA LEU A 46 -9.43 51.96 -7.38
C LEU A 46 -8.41 52.53 -6.39
N SER A 47 -8.72 53.65 -5.72
CA SER A 47 -7.83 54.23 -4.72
C SER A 47 -7.53 53.27 -3.57
N ILE A 48 -8.52 52.51 -3.10
CA ILE A 48 -8.32 51.49 -2.07
C ILE A 48 -7.42 50.35 -2.59
N LEU A 49 -7.65 49.87 -3.81
CA LEU A 49 -6.80 48.85 -4.42
C LEU A 49 -5.35 49.32 -4.57
N HIS A 50 -5.16 50.54 -5.07
CA HIS A 50 -3.84 51.16 -5.21
C HIS A 50 -3.12 51.33 -3.87
N GLY A 51 -3.83 51.76 -2.82
CA GLY A 51 -3.23 51.99 -1.50
C GLY A 51 -2.99 50.73 -0.68
N ALA A 52 -3.50 49.57 -1.10
CA ALA A 52 -3.42 48.33 -0.35
C ALA A 52 -2.40 47.32 -0.92
N VAL A 53 -1.71 47.68 -2.00
CA VAL A 53 -0.67 46.85 -2.64
C VAL A 53 0.71 47.48 -2.44
N SER A 54 1.77 46.71 -2.66
CA SER A 54 3.14 47.23 -2.65
C SER A 54 3.42 48.12 -3.86
N GLU A 55 4.52 48.86 -3.83
CA GLU A 55 4.92 49.76 -4.94
C GLU A 55 5.09 48.99 -6.25
N GLU A 56 5.65 47.77 -6.22
CA GLU A 56 5.85 46.95 -7.41
C GLU A 56 4.50 46.61 -8.09
N ILE A 57 3.51 46.19 -7.31
CA ILE A 57 2.19 45.83 -7.84
C ILE A 57 1.42 47.09 -8.24
N PHE A 58 1.58 48.19 -7.50
CA PHE A 58 0.99 49.47 -7.85
C PHE A 58 1.38 49.90 -9.26
N THR A 59 2.67 49.83 -9.63
CA THR A 59 3.12 50.19 -10.99
C THR A 59 2.44 49.37 -12.10
N THR A 60 2.05 48.13 -11.78
CA THR A 60 1.37 47.21 -12.72
C THR A 60 -0.12 47.56 -12.93
N ILE A 61 -0.77 48.11 -11.90
CA ILE A 61 -2.21 48.39 -11.90
C ILE A 61 -2.58 49.86 -12.03
N MET A 62 -1.63 50.80 -11.84
CA MET A 62 -1.91 52.25 -11.81
C MET A 62 -2.56 52.79 -13.10
N GLY A 63 -2.33 52.12 -14.25
CA GLY A 63 -2.93 52.46 -15.53
C GLY A 63 -4.30 51.80 -15.80
N CYS A 64 -4.85 51.03 -14.86
CA CYS A 64 -6.13 50.35 -15.04
C CYS A 64 -7.30 51.34 -14.97
N GLY A 65 -8.11 51.38 -16.03
CA GLY A 65 -9.28 52.27 -16.13
C GLY A 65 -10.49 51.83 -15.30
N SER A 66 -10.49 50.61 -14.76
CA SER A 66 -11.57 50.13 -13.88
C SER A 66 -11.05 49.30 -12.69
N PRO A 67 -11.74 49.34 -11.54
CA PRO A 67 -11.39 48.53 -10.37
C PRO A 67 -11.35 47.04 -10.68
N LYS A 68 -12.21 46.57 -11.59
CA LYS A 68 -12.27 45.18 -12.03
C LYS A 68 -10.98 44.75 -12.71
N VAL A 69 -10.49 45.53 -13.67
CA VAL A 69 -9.24 45.21 -14.39
C VAL A 69 -8.05 45.24 -13.43
N ALA A 70 -7.99 46.22 -12.52
CA ALA A 70 -6.96 46.26 -11.48
C ALA A 70 -7.00 45.02 -10.59
N TRP A 71 -8.19 44.61 -10.14
CA TRP A 71 -8.37 43.43 -9.30
C TRP A 71 -8.00 42.12 -9.99
N GLU A 72 -8.34 41.94 -11.27
CA GLU A 72 -7.93 40.76 -12.05
C GLU A 72 -6.41 40.70 -12.23
N LYS A 73 -5.73 41.82 -12.50
CA LYS A 73 -4.25 41.85 -12.55
C LYS A 73 -3.62 41.50 -11.20
N ILE A 74 -4.16 42.01 -10.10
CA ILE A 74 -3.70 41.64 -8.75
C ILE A 74 -3.84 40.13 -8.54
N LYS A 75 -4.99 39.54 -8.92
CA LYS A 75 -5.16 38.08 -8.83
C LYS A 75 -4.13 37.34 -9.68
N GLU A 76 -3.90 37.77 -10.93
CA GLU A 76 -2.93 37.13 -11.83
C GLU A 76 -1.52 37.13 -11.25
N GLU A 77 -1.11 38.24 -10.62
CA GLU A 77 0.22 38.37 -10.02
C GLU A 77 0.41 37.42 -8.82
N PHE A 78 -0.60 37.29 -7.95
CA PHE A 78 -0.47 36.53 -6.70
C PHE A 78 -0.90 35.06 -6.78
N GLU A 79 -1.91 34.74 -7.58
CA GLU A 79 -2.35 33.36 -7.76
C GLU A 79 -1.51 32.60 -8.80
N GLY A 80 -0.59 33.31 -9.48
CA GLY A 80 0.03 32.88 -10.73
C GLY A 80 -0.97 32.93 -11.89
N ASN A 81 -0.48 33.12 -13.11
CA ASN A 81 -1.37 33.04 -14.26
C ASN A 81 -2.07 31.67 -14.31
N HIS A 82 -3.30 31.62 -14.80
CA HIS A 82 -4.08 30.38 -14.95
C HIS A 82 -3.25 29.25 -15.60
N GLN A 83 -2.34 29.59 -16.51
CA GLN A 83 -1.45 28.63 -17.17
C GLN A 83 -0.46 27.97 -16.22
N THR A 84 0.06 28.66 -15.22
CA THR A 84 0.99 28.12 -14.21
C THR A 84 0.28 27.08 -13.35
N LYS A 85 -0.94 27.38 -12.88
CA LYS A 85 -1.77 26.40 -12.16
C LYS A 85 -2.08 25.17 -13.01
N LEU A 86 -2.46 25.38 -14.28
CA LEU A 86 -2.69 24.28 -15.22
C LEU A 86 -1.43 23.43 -15.43
N MET A 87 -0.27 24.06 -15.58
CA MET A 87 1.01 23.36 -15.75
C MET A 87 1.39 22.55 -14.50
N GLN A 88 1.15 23.10 -13.30
CA GLN A 88 1.35 22.36 -12.04
C GLN A 88 0.42 21.15 -11.95
N ILE A 89 -0.87 21.29 -12.30
CA ILE A 89 -1.82 20.17 -12.35
C ILE A 89 -1.34 19.10 -13.34
N LEU A 90 -0.86 19.49 -14.54
CA LEU A 90 -0.35 18.56 -15.54
C LEU A 90 0.89 17.81 -15.04
N ASN A 91 1.82 18.50 -14.37
CA ASN A 91 2.99 17.89 -13.77
C ASN A 91 2.61 16.88 -12.67
N LEU A 92 1.67 17.22 -11.80
CA LEU A 92 1.17 16.32 -10.75
C LEU A 92 0.43 15.11 -11.34
N LYS A 93 -0.37 15.30 -12.41
CA LYS A 93 -0.99 14.19 -13.13
C LYS A 93 0.07 13.26 -13.72
N ARG A 94 1.13 13.82 -14.33
CA ARG A 94 2.26 13.03 -14.84
C ARG A 94 2.96 12.29 -13.71
N GLU A 95 3.20 12.93 -12.57
CA GLU A 95 3.77 12.28 -11.39
C GLU A 95 2.92 11.09 -10.95
N PHE A 96 1.61 11.30 -10.79
CA PHE A 96 0.66 10.23 -10.47
C PHE A 96 0.77 9.06 -11.45
N GLU A 97 0.84 9.31 -12.76
CA GLU A 97 0.99 8.24 -13.75
C GLU A 97 2.32 7.49 -13.64
N MET A 98 3.41 8.16 -13.27
CA MET A 98 4.72 7.53 -13.07
C MET A 98 4.86 6.82 -11.73
N MET A 99 3.94 7.05 -10.77
CA MET A 99 3.98 6.36 -9.48
C MET A 99 3.67 4.88 -9.65
N GLY A 100 4.55 4.05 -9.10
CA GLY A 100 4.29 2.64 -8.83
C GLY A 100 4.64 2.32 -7.39
N MET A 101 4.16 1.17 -6.91
CA MET A 101 4.51 0.70 -5.59
C MET A 101 5.95 0.15 -5.60
N LYS A 102 6.77 0.65 -4.68
CA LYS A 102 8.14 0.19 -4.46
C LYS A 102 8.15 -1.16 -3.75
N SER A 103 9.21 -1.94 -3.93
CA SER A 103 9.38 -3.23 -3.25
C SER A 103 9.49 -3.11 -1.73
N SER A 104 10.07 -2.00 -1.25
CA SER A 104 10.33 -1.72 0.16
C SER A 104 9.15 -1.11 0.92
N GLU A 105 8.14 -0.57 0.23
CA GLU A 105 7.00 0.07 0.88
C GLU A 105 5.82 -0.91 1.07
N GLY A 106 5.00 -0.64 2.07
CA GLY A 106 3.72 -1.32 2.30
C GLY A 106 2.57 -0.63 1.58
N VAL A 107 1.43 -1.30 1.43
CA VAL A 107 0.31 -0.77 0.62
C VAL A 107 -0.28 0.52 1.21
N LYS A 108 -0.27 0.68 2.54
CA LYS A 108 -0.73 1.90 3.21
C LYS A 108 0.15 3.10 2.90
N GLU A 109 1.47 2.90 2.91
CA GLU A 109 2.44 3.95 2.56
C GLU A 109 2.25 4.36 1.10
N TYR A 110 2.17 3.38 0.19
CA TYR A 110 1.91 3.62 -1.22
C TYR A 110 0.60 4.40 -1.45
N GLY A 111 -0.50 3.96 -0.83
CA GLY A 111 -1.80 4.64 -0.89
C GLY A 111 -1.74 6.07 -0.34
N SER A 112 -0.95 6.31 0.71
CA SER A 112 -0.79 7.65 1.29
C SER A 112 -0.03 8.60 0.35
N ARG A 113 1.01 8.10 -0.34
CA ARG A 113 1.72 8.86 -1.37
C ARG A 113 0.79 9.24 -2.53
N LEU A 114 -0.01 8.28 -3.02
CA LEU A 114 -0.98 8.55 -4.09
C LEU A 114 -1.98 9.64 -3.67
N MET A 115 -2.55 9.52 -2.48
CA MET A 115 -3.50 10.51 -1.97
C MET A 115 -2.89 11.89 -1.76
N SER A 116 -1.60 11.98 -1.40
CA SER A 116 -0.90 13.26 -1.32
C SER A 116 -0.92 14.01 -2.66
N VAL A 117 -0.58 13.33 -3.76
CA VAL A 117 -0.60 13.93 -5.11
C VAL A 117 -2.02 14.29 -5.54
N VAL A 118 -3.00 13.41 -5.29
CA VAL A 118 -4.41 13.65 -5.62
C VAL A 118 -4.95 14.87 -4.87
N ASN A 119 -4.61 15.02 -3.59
CA ASN A 119 -5.04 16.16 -2.79
C ASN A 119 -4.40 17.46 -3.29
N GLN A 120 -3.13 17.44 -3.70
CA GLN A 120 -2.48 18.62 -4.32
C GLN A 120 -3.17 19.04 -5.62
N ILE A 121 -3.55 18.06 -6.47
CA ILE A 121 -4.31 18.34 -7.70
C ILE A 121 -5.64 19.03 -7.36
N LYS A 122 -6.38 18.50 -6.38
CA LYS A 122 -7.66 19.07 -5.95
C LYS A 122 -7.52 20.46 -5.35
N LEU A 123 -6.47 20.71 -4.56
CA LEU A 123 -6.19 22.03 -3.98
C LEU A 123 -5.92 23.10 -5.04
N LEU A 124 -5.36 22.72 -6.19
CA LEU A 124 -5.15 23.60 -7.35
C LEU A 124 -6.41 23.78 -8.21
N GLY A 125 -7.54 23.16 -7.83
CA GLY A 125 -8.79 23.20 -8.59
C GLY A 125 -8.86 22.17 -9.73
N GLY A 126 -7.99 21.16 -9.73
CA GLY A 126 -8.01 20.07 -10.69
C GLY A 126 -9.01 18.98 -10.31
N GLU A 127 -9.79 18.53 -11.29
CA GLU A 127 -10.67 17.36 -11.14
C GLU A 127 -9.87 16.05 -11.12
N PHE A 128 -10.21 15.16 -10.18
CA PHE A 128 -9.59 13.84 -10.04
C PHE A 128 -10.54 12.83 -9.39
N THR A 129 -10.83 11.72 -10.08
CA THR A 129 -11.81 10.73 -9.63
C THR A 129 -11.22 9.70 -8.67
N SER A 130 -12.02 9.26 -7.69
CA SER A 130 -11.61 8.21 -6.75
C SER A 130 -11.36 6.87 -7.44
N GLN A 131 -12.14 6.54 -8.48
CA GLN A 131 -11.96 5.31 -9.26
C GLN A 131 -10.57 5.25 -9.90
N ARG A 132 -10.04 6.37 -10.41
CA ARG A 132 -8.70 6.39 -11.00
C ARG A 132 -7.60 6.05 -9.98
N VAL A 133 -7.80 6.38 -8.71
CA VAL A 133 -6.88 5.98 -7.63
C VAL A 133 -6.95 4.48 -7.37
N VAL A 134 -8.16 3.91 -7.38
CA VAL A 134 -8.40 2.47 -7.22
C VAL A 134 -7.75 1.70 -8.37
N ASP A 135 -8.06 2.08 -9.61
CA ASP A 135 -7.49 1.46 -10.83
C ASP A 135 -5.95 1.52 -10.81
N LYS A 136 -5.40 2.68 -10.41
CA LYS A 136 -3.96 2.87 -10.29
C LYS A 136 -3.33 1.86 -9.34
N ILE A 137 -3.95 1.64 -8.18
CA ILE A 137 -3.47 0.66 -7.20
C ILE A 137 -3.53 -0.74 -7.81
N LEU A 138 -4.68 -1.15 -8.35
CA LEU A 138 -4.86 -2.49 -8.92
C LEU A 138 -3.82 -2.83 -10.00
N VAL A 139 -3.47 -1.86 -10.85
CA VAL A 139 -2.53 -2.07 -11.97
C VAL A 139 -1.05 -1.99 -11.58
N THR A 140 -0.71 -1.33 -10.47
CA THR A 140 0.70 -1.06 -10.11
C THR A 140 1.20 -1.84 -8.89
N LEU A 141 0.33 -2.66 -8.30
CA LEU A 141 0.72 -3.54 -7.20
C LEU A 141 1.70 -4.62 -7.69
N PRO A 142 2.73 -4.97 -6.90
CA PRO A 142 3.60 -6.08 -7.23
C PRO A 142 2.90 -7.44 -7.11
N GLU A 143 3.48 -8.45 -7.75
CA GLU A 143 2.97 -9.85 -7.81
C GLU A 143 2.55 -10.43 -6.44
N LYS A 144 3.17 -9.96 -5.35
CA LYS A 144 2.84 -10.35 -3.99
C LYS A 144 1.37 -10.17 -3.59
N TYR A 145 0.61 -9.34 -4.30
CA TYR A 145 -0.81 -9.08 -4.06
C TYR A 145 -1.75 -9.80 -5.04
N GLU A 146 -1.26 -10.46 -6.09
CA GLU A 146 -2.08 -11.06 -7.17
C GLU A 146 -3.18 -11.97 -6.62
N GLY A 147 -2.83 -12.90 -5.73
CA GLY A 147 -3.83 -13.79 -5.14
C GLY A 147 -4.94 -13.07 -4.34
N LYS A 148 -4.66 -11.87 -3.80
CA LYS A 148 -5.70 -11.05 -3.16
C LYS A 148 -6.51 -10.25 -4.18
N ILE A 149 -5.89 -9.81 -5.28
CA ILE A 149 -6.57 -9.13 -6.39
C ILE A 149 -7.55 -10.08 -7.07
N SER A 150 -7.13 -11.31 -7.45
CA SER A 150 -8.04 -12.30 -8.04
C SER A 150 -9.22 -12.63 -7.13
N SER A 151 -8.97 -12.77 -5.83
CA SER A 151 -10.05 -12.97 -4.86
C SER A 151 -11.00 -11.77 -4.77
N LEU A 152 -10.53 -10.54 -4.99
CA LEU A 152 -11.39 -9.36 -5.01
C LEU A 152 -12.19 -9.29 -6.31
N GLU A 153 -11.59 -9.62 -7.45
CA GLU A 153 -12.27 -9.73 -8.76
C GLU A 153 -13.42 -10.73 -8.72
N ASP A 154 -13.22 -11.89 -8.07
CA ASP A 154 -14.24 -12.94 -7.97
C ASP A 154 -15.41 -12.57 -7.02
N THR A 155 -15.16 -11.71 -6.02
CA THR A 155 -16.10 -11.48 -4.91
C THR A 155 -16.72 -10.09 -4.88
N LYS A 156 -16.16 -9.12 -5.61
CA LYS A 156 -16.61 -7.73 -5.60
C LYS A 156 -16.61 -7.12 -6.99
N ASP A 157 -17.51 -6.18 -7.20
CA ASP A 157 -17.46 -5.28 -8.35
C ASP A 157 -16.38 -4.21 -8.13
N LEU A 158 -15.30 -4.30 -8.90
CA LEU A 158 -14.15 -3.38 -8.84
C LEU A 158 -14.51 -1.93 -9.23
N SER A 159 -15.64 -1.71 -9.89
CA SER A 159 -16.13 -0.35 -10.19
C SER A 159 -16.77 0.35 -8.99
N THR A 160 -17.07 -0.39 -7.93
CA THR A 160 -17.73 0.12 -6.72
C THR A 160 -16.83 0.09 -5.48
N ILE A 161 -15.69 -0.59 -5.54
CA ILE A 161 -14.79 -0.72 -4.40
C ILE A 161 -14.20 0.64 -4.02
N THR A 162 -14.31 0.99 -2.73
CA THR A 162 -13.73 2.23 -2.23
C THR A 162 -12.23 2.10 -2.00
N PHE A 163 -11.51 3.23 -2.07
CA PHE A 163 -10.08 3.28 -1.75
C PHE A 163 -9.77 2.67 -0.37
N SER A 164 -10.58 2.99 0.65
CA SER A 164 -10.38 2.49 2.01
C SER A 164 -10.53 0.96 2.07
N GLU A 165 -11.58 0.42 1.44
CA GLU A 165 -11.79 -1.03 1.39
C GLU A 165 -10.66 -1.77 0.69
N LEU A 166 -10.18 -1.23 -0.43
CA LEU A 166 -9.07 -1.81 -1.19
C LEU A 166 -7.78 -1.82 -0.34
N ILE A 167 -7.40 -0.67 0.23
CA ILE A 167 -6.21 -0.54 1.07
C ILE A 167 -6.29 -1.49 2.28
N ASN A 168 -7.43 -1.56 2.96
CA ASN A 168 -7.61 -2.44 4.12
C ASN A 168 -7.51 -3.92 3.72
N SER A 169 -8.09 -4.29 2.58
CA SER A 169 -8.04 -5.66 2.04
C SER A 169 -6.63 -6.10 1.69
N LEU A 170 -5.84 -5.21 1.08
CA LEU A 170 -4.45 -5.47 0.70
C LEU A 170 -3.51 -5.43 1.91
N HIS A 171 -3.76 -4.55 2.88
CA HIS A 171 -2.94 -4.42 4.08
C HIS A 171 -2.94 -5.71 4.93
N ALA A 172 -4.03 -6.49 4.89
CA ALA A 172 -4.06 -7.81 5.51
C ALA A 172 -3.01 -8.77 4.93
N VAL A 173 -2.62 -8.61 3.66
CA VAL A 173 -1.55 -9.39 3.02
C VAL A 173 -0.19 -9.00 3.61
N ASP A 174 0.08 -7.71 3.77
CA ASP A 174 1.31 -7.20 4.38
C ASP A 174 1.48 -7.73 5.80
N GLN A 175 0.43 -7.63 6.62
CA GLN A 175 0.45 -8.12 8.00
C GLN A 175 0.76 -9.61 8.09
N ARG A 176 0.15 -10.44 7.23
CA ARG A 176 0.42 -11.89 7.20
C ARG A 176 1.83 -12.24 6.71
N ARG A 177 2.48 -11.36 5.94
CA ARG A 177 3.86 -11.55 5.49
C ARG A 177 4.84 -11.21 6.60
N ILE A 178 4.61 -10.10 7.31
CA ILE A 178 5.43 -9.70 8.47
C ILE A 178 5.45 -10.83 9.50
N MET A 179 4.28 -11.31 9.92
CA MET A 179 4.16 -12.39 10.92
C MET A 179 4.89 -13.69 10.50
N ARG A 180 4.90 -14.02 9.20
CA ARG A 180 5.57 -15.22 8.68
C ARG A 180 7.08 -15.05 8.47
N ASN A 181 7.53 -13.83 8.17
CA ASN A 181 8.94 -13.52 8.02
C ASN A 181 9.63 -13.38 9.38
N GLU A 182 8.95 -12.85 10.39
CA GLU A 182 9.40 -12.85 11.79
C GLU A 182 9.60 -14.28 12.32
N ASP A 183 8.73 -15.22 11.96
CA ASP A 183 8.91 -16.65 12.24
C ASP A 183 10.04 -17.33 11.43
N GLY A 184 10.41 -16.72 10.29
CA GLY A 184 11.40 -17.20 9.34
C GLY A 184 12.83 -16.83 9.70
N GLU A 185 13.06 -15.68 10.34
CA GLU A 185 14.40 -15.28 10.80
C GLU A 185 14.92 -16.19 11.93
N ASN A 186 14.04 -16.84 12.69
CA ASN A 186 14.42 -17.86 13.69
C ASN A 186 14.47 -19.30 13.16
N LYS A 187 14.13 -19.56 11.87
CA LYS A 187 14.09 -20.94 11.30
C LYS A 187 14.77 -21.10 9.94
N GLY A 188 15.12 -20.01 9.25
CA GLY A 188 15.57 -20.00 7.86
C GLY A 188 17.01 -20.45 7.60
N GLU A 189 17.91 -20.34 8.58
CA GLU A 189 19.34 -20.69 8.38
C GLU A 189 19.61 -22.21 8.30
N LYS A 190 18.61 -23.07 8.56
CA LYS A 190 18.79 -24.54 8.43
C LYS A 190 18.09 -25.17 7.24
N ALA A 191 17.33 -24.42 6.44
CA ALA A 191 16.55 -25.00 5.34
C ALA A 191 17.14 -24.79 3.93
N PHE A 192 18.16 -23.93 3.77
CA PHE A 192 18.68 -23.56 2.44
C PHE A 192 19.87 -24.40 1.94
N LEU A 193 20.39 -25.37 2.70
CA LEU A 193 21.46 -26.27 2.23
C LEU A 193 20.98 -27.54 1.52
N ALA A 194 19.72 -27.59 1.09
CA ALA A 194 19.14 -28.76 0.42
C ALA A 194 18.73 -28.45 -1.02
N LYS A 195 19.68 -28.05 -1.87
CA LYS A 195 19.67 -28.29 -3.34
C LYS A 195 20.88 -27.65 -4.03
N SER A 196 22.01 -28.35 -4.03
CA SER A 196 22.94 -28.36 -5.16
C SER A 196 23.99 -29.45 -4.95
N HIS A 197 23.68 -30.67 -5.41
CA HIS A 197 24.72 -31.48 -6.02
C HIS A 197 24.10 -32.44 -7.01
N ASN A 198 24.08 -32.00 -8.26
CA ASN A 198 23.85 -32.84 -9.41
C ASN A 198 25.10 -33.72 -9.58
N GLN A 199 25.11 -34.90 -8.96
CA GLN A 199 26.04 -35.96 -9.32
C GLN A 199 25.28 -37.27 -9.50
N LYS A 200 25.31 -37.75 -10.74
CA LYS A 200 25.07 -39.13 -11.12
C LYS A 200 25.85 -40.06 -10.19
N TRP A 201 25.15 -40.79 -9.33
CA TRP A 201 25.71 -41.95 -8.63
C TRP A 201 24.93 -43.20 -9.05
N LYS A 202 25.38 -43.81 -10.15
CA LYS A 202 25.20 -45.25 -10.36
C LYS A 202 26.15 -45.96 -9.42
N GLY A 203 25.64 -46.56 -8.35
CA GLY A 203 26.41 -47.43 -7.47
C GLY A 203 25.50 -48.00 -6.39
N LYS A 204 25.22 -49.30 -6.44
CA LYS A 204 24.51 -50.03 -5.38
C LYS A 204 25.28 -49.85 -4.05
N PRO A 205 24.64 -49.59 -2.91
CA PRO A 205 25.36 -49.54 -1.63
C PRO A 205 25.93 -50.93 -1.33
N LEU A 206 27.23 -51.00 -1.04
CA LEU A 206 27.90 -52.22 -0.59
C LEU A 206 27.19 -52.76 0.66
N GLN A 207 26.65 -53.96 0.57
CA GLN A 207 26.03 -54.65 1.70
C GLN A 207 27.12 -55.00 2.73
N TYR A 208 26.90 -54.62 3.99
CA TYR A 208 27.78 -55.07 5.07
C TYR A 208 27.32 -56.45 5.55
N ASN A 209 28.18 -57.46 5.35
CA ASN A 209 27.88 -58.88 5.58
C ASN A 209 27.51 -59.21 7.04
N HIS A 210 27.82 -58.33 8.00
CA HIS A 210 27.53 -58.59 9.41
C HIS A 210 26.05 -58.42 9.77
N CYS A 211 25.37 -57.38 9.26
CA CYS A 211 23.97 -57.08 9.62
C CYS A 211 22.97 -57.28 8.47
N GLN A 212 23.45 -57.58 7.25
CA GLN A 212 22.64 -57.77 6.03
C GLN A 212 21.68 -56.61 5.72
N LYS A 213 21.89 -55.43 6.33
CA LYS A 213 21.12 -54.20 6.11
C LYS A 213 22.02 -53.14 5.48
N GLY A 214 21.58 -52.56 4.37
CA GLY A 214 22.25 -51.44 3.73
C GLY A 214 22.03 -50.11 4.46
N GLY A 215 22.65 -49.04 3.94
CA GLY A 215 22.37 -47.66 4.35
C GLY A 215 23.21 -47.09 5.49
N HIS A 216 24.23 -47.83 5.98
CA HIS A 216 25.19 -47.31 6.95
C HIS A 216 26.58 -47.90 6.74
N GLU A 217 27.62 -47.14 7.07
CA GLU A 217 29.01 -47.60 7.05
C GLU A 217 29.28 -48.60 8.21
N GLU A 218 30.30 -49.46 8.06
CA GLU A 218 30.70 -50.46 9.07
C GLU A 218 30.91 -49.85 10.47
N LYS A 219 31.45 -48.63 10.53
CA LYS A 219 31.67 -47.91 11.79
C LYS A 219 30.38 -47.54 12.53
N ASN A 220 29.27 -47.41 11.81
CA ASN A 220 27.97 -46.95 12.32
C ASN A 220 26.94 -48.10 12.44
N CYS A 221 27.38 -49.35 12.38
CA CYS A 221 26.48 -50.49 12.53
C CYS A 221 26.03 -50.66 13.99
N TRP A 222 24.72 -50.60 14.22
CA TRP A 222 24.10 -50.83 15.54
C TRP A 222 24.43 -52.22 16.15
N HIS A 223 24.81 -53.16 15.30
CA HIS A 223 25.18 -54.52 15.66
C HIS A 223 26.70 -54.76 15.74
N LYS A 224 27.53 -53.73 15.52
CA LYS A 224 28.99 -53.84 15.57
C LYS A 224 29.43 -54.41 16.94
N GLY A 225 30.20 -55.49 16.91
CA GLY A 225 30.73 -56.17 18.10
C GLY A 225 29.72 -57.05 18.86
N LYS A 226 28.47 -57.16 18.41
CA LYS A 226 27.46 -58.02 19.05
C LYS A 226 27.44 -59.39 18.37
N PRO A 227 27.58 -60.52 19.10
CA PRO A 227 27.48 -61.84 18.48
C PRO A 227 26.05 -62.07 17.96
N LYS A 228 25.95 -62.68 16.77
CA LYS A 228 24.70 -63.18 16.21
C LYS A 228 24.45 -64.59 16.71
N CYS A 229 23.34 -64.81 17.40
CA CYS A 229 22.97 -66.13 17.87
C CYS A 229 22.65 -67.05 16.68
N ILE A 230 23.33 -68.20 16.56
CA ILE A 230 23.14 -69.15 15.47
C ILE A 230 21.72 -69.77 15.51
N LYS A 231 21.15 -69.94 16.72
CA LYS A 231 19.82 -70.55 16.92
C LYS A 231 18.66 -69.64 16.53
N CYS A 232 18.68 -68.36 16.92
CA CYS A 232 17.56 -67.44 16.70
C CYS A 232 17.85 -66.29 15.71
N GLN A 233 19.06 -66.22 15.17
CA GLN A 233 19.54 -65.20 14.24
C GLN A 233 19.47 -63.75 14.76
N LYS A 234 19.20 -63.53 16.07
CA LYS A 234 19.22 -62.20 16.71
C LYS A 234 20.61 -61.85 17.22
N PHE A 235 20.95 -60.57 17.20
CA PHE A 235 22.20 -60.03 17.73
C PHE A 235 22.11 -59.78 19.24
N GLY A 236 23.21 -59.95 19.97
CA GLY A 236 23.36 -59.56 21.37
C GLY A 236 23.51 -60.71 22.38
N HIS A 237 23.48 -61.98 21.93
CA HIS A 237 23.75 -63.14 22.80
C HIS A 237 24.37 -64.30 22.01
N LEU A 238 25.10 -65.19 22.71
CA LEU A 238 25.63 -66.43 22.15
C LEU A 238 24.56 -67.54 22.17
N ALA A 239 24.72 -68.57 21.34
CA ALA A 239 23.78 -69.71 21.26
C ALA A 239 23.54 -70.40 22.61
N ARG A 240 24.55 -70.44 23.49
CA ARG A 240 24.46 -70.96 24.86
C ARG A 240 23.57 -70.15 25.81
N ASN A 241 23.32 -68.87 25.50
CA ASN A 241 22.51 -67.95 26.29
C ASN A 241 21.17 -67.66 25.58
N CYS A 242 20.75 -68.53 24.67
CA CYS A 242 19.54 -68.33 23.87
C CYS A 242 18.31 -68.82 24.64
N ARG A 243 17.37 -67.90 24.92
CA ARG A 243 16.15 -68.18 25.69
C ARG A 243 15.20 -69.22 25.06
N LEU A 244 15.39 -69.56 23.79
CA LEU A 244 14.66 -70.66 23.13
C LEU A 244 15.00 -72.04 23.72
N GLN A 245 16.14 -72.18 24.39
CA GLN A 245 16.57 -73.46 24.98
C GLN A 245 15.81 -73.84 26.25
N ASN A 246 15.09 -72.90 26.87
CA ASN A 246 14.33 -73.13 28.11
C ASN A 246 12.84 -73.39 27.86
N VAL A 247 12.41 -73.62 26.62
CA VAL A 247 10.99 -73.84 26.29
C VAL A 247 10.69 -75.32 26.07
N GLU A 248 11.68 -76.16 25.76
CA GLU A 248 11.46 -77.60 25.56
C GLU A 248 11.42 -78.41 26.88
N GLU A 249 12.04 -77.94 27.97
CA GLU A 249 11.91 -78.57 29.31
C GLU A 249 10.68 -78.07 30.11
N ALA A 250 9.97 -77.05 29.64
CA ALA A 250 8.78 -76.51 30.32
C ALA A 250 7.45 -77.11 29.80
N SER A 251 7.46 -77.93 28.74
CA SER A 251 6.24 -78.51 28.14
C SER A 251 5.86 -79.92 28.64
N MET A 252 6.63 -80.51 29.57
CA MET A 252 6.28 -81.78 30.24
C MET A 252 5.80 -81.62 31.69
N ALA A 253 5.37 -80.41 32.10
CA ALA A 253 4.81 -80.14 33.43
C ALA A 253 3.39 -79.53 33.41
N GLN A 254 2.64 -79.73 32.31
CA GLN A 254 1.29 -79.19 32.14
C GLN A 254 0.25 -80.21 31.63
N VAL A 255 0.40 -81.50 32.00
CA VAL A 255 -0.58 -82.56 31.67
C VAL A 255 -1.07 -83.34 32.92
N VAL A 256 -0.88 -82.82 34.15
CA VAL A 256 -1.36 -83.52 35.38
C VAL A 256 -2.18 -82.62 36.33
N VAL A 257 -2.73 -81.49 35.86
CA VAL A 257 -3.58 -80.61 36.72
C VAL A 257 -4.88 -80.19 36.05
N GLU A 258 -5.43 -81.00 35.13
CA GLU A 258 -6.80 -80.85 34.61
C GLU A 258 -7.67 -82.11 34.80
N GLU A 259 -7.28 -83.01 35.71
CA GLU A 259 -8.16 -84.04 36.28
C GLU A 259 -8.12 -83.94 37.82
N ASN A 260 -8.79 -82.93 38.36
CA ASN A 260 -9.40 -82.93 39.69
C ASN A 260 -9.83 -81.50 40.01
N LEU A 261 -11.02 -81.11 39.56
CA LEU A 261 -12.03 -80.42 40.35
C LEU A 261 -13.25 -80.22 39.44
N PHE A 262 -14.34 -80.83 39.89
CA PHE A 262 -15.72 -80.77 39.40
C PHE A 262 -16.17 -79.40 38.89
#